data_AF-A0A9E5PAE1-F1
#
_entry.id   AF-A0A9E5PAE1-F1
#
_cell.length_a   1.000
_cell.length_b   1.000
_cell.length_c   1.000
_cell.angle_alpha   90.00
_cell.angle_beta   90.00
_cell.angle_gamma   90.00
#
_symmetry.space_group_name_H-M   'P 1'
#
loop_
_entity.id
_entity.type
_entity.pdbx_description
1 polymer ?
#
loop_
_entity_poly.entity_id
_entity_poly.type
_entity_poly.pdbx_seq_one_letter_code
_entity_poly.pdbx_strand_id
1 'polypeptide(L)'
;HDNQSLGLAEALAGEVRCDIHTLTPLGAIAALTALATGKLPALASCPDPDLVLGAGHATHLSMLAARRARGGRLVLMMSPTLPRRLFDLCL
;
A
#
# COMPACT_ATOMS: atom_id res chain seq x y z
N HIS A 1 -7.09 12.64 -3.86
CA HIS A 1 -7.29 11.63 -2.81
C HIS A 1 -6.02 11.36 -2.00
N ASP A 2 -4.82 11.55 -2.58
CA ASP A 2 -3.51 11.37 -1.91
C ASP A 2 -3.33 12.13 -0.59
N ASN A 3 -3.96 13.31 -0.46
CA ASN A 3 -3.82 14.16 0.73
C ASN A 3 -4.43 13.54 1.99
N GLN A 4 -5.40 12.61 1.85
CA GLN A 4 -6.00 11.93 2.99
C GLN A 4 -5.10 10.81 3.52
N SER A 5 -4.53 9.99 2.62
CA SER A 5 -3.54 8.97 3.02
C SER A 5 -2.31 9.57 3.67
N LEU A 6 -1.85 10.72 3.16
CA LEU A 6 -0.70 11.40 3.73
C LEU A 6 -1.01 11.96 5.12
N GLY A 7 -2.15 12.62 5.30
CA GLY A 7 -2.55 13.17 6.60
C GLY A 7 -2.71 12.11 7.69
N LEU A 8 -3.21 10.91 7.36
CA LEU A 8 -3.27 9.81 8.33
C LEU A 8 -1.88 9.24 8.63
N ALA A 9 -1.03 9.07 7.60
CA ALA A 9 0.33 8.58 7.80
C ALA A 9 1.12 9.54 8.70
N GLU A 10 1.01 10.85 8.48
CA GLU A 10 1.63 11.89 9.31
C GLU A 10 1.08 11.88 10.75
N ALA A 11 -0.23 11.73 10.94
CA ALA A 11 -0.83 11.61 12.27
C ALA A 11 -0.34 10.35 13.00
N LEU A 12 -0.23 9.22 12.28
CA LEU A 12 0.34 7.97 12.82
C LEU A 12 1.81 8.13 13.21
N ALA A 13 2.61 8.85 12.43
CA ALA A 13 4.01 9.13 12.76
C ALA A 13 4.16 10.06 13.98
N GLY A 14 3.15 10.86 14.29
CA GLY A 14 3.09 11.65 15.52
C GLY A 14 2.84 10.80 16.78
N GLU A 15 2.10 9.70 16.65
CA GLU A 15 1.69 8.84 17.78
C GLU A 15 2.59 7.59 17.94
N VAL A 16 3.18 7.09 16.86
CA VAL A 16 4.00 5.89 16.82
C VAL A 16 5.26 6.16 15.99
N ARG A 17 6.42 5.65 16.43
CA ARG A 17 7.61 5.64 15.57
C ARG A 17 7.34 4.77 14.35
N CYS A 18 7.03 5.39 13.22
CA CYS A 18 6.91 4.73 11.94
C CYS A 18 7.69 5.48 10.87
N ASP A 19 8.30 4.74 9.94
CA ASP A 19 8.93 5.30 8.75
C ASP A 19 7.92 5.31 7.61
N ILE A 20 7.55 6.51 7.16
CA ILE A 20 6.61 6.69 6.07
C ILE A 20 7.38 6.64 4.75
N HIS A 21 7.19 5.57 4.00
CA HIS A 21 7.69 5.45 2.63
C HIS A 21 6.56 5.69 1.63
N THR A 22 6.52 6.89 1.06
CA THR A 22 5.55 7.21 0.01
C THR A 22 6.03 6.64 -1.33
N LEU A 23 5.28 5.67 -1.85
CA LEU A 23 5.53 5.10 -3.17
C LEU A 23 4.49 5.61 -4.17
N THR A 24 4.95 6.01 -5.34
CA THR A 24 4.06 6.38 -6.44
C THR A 24 3.30 5.13 -6.91
N PRO A 25 1.98 5.20 -7.13
CA PRO A 25 1.22 4.05 -7.61
C PRO A 25 1.80 3.55 -8.94
N LEU A 26 2.02 2.24 -9.05
CA LEU A 26 2.45 1.63 -10.30
C LEU A 26 1.29 1.66 -11.29
N GLY A 27 1.60 1.81 -12.57
CA GLY A 27 0.62 1.58 -13.63
C GLY A 27 0.03 0.17 -13.52
N ALA A 28 -1.24 -0.01 -13.88
CA ALA A 28 -1.97 -1.26 -13.67
C ALA A 28 -1.22 -2.50 -14.19
N ILE A 29 -0.59 -2.41 -15.36
CA ILE A 29 0.20 -3.50 -15.96
C ILE A 29 1.42 -3.84 -15.09
N ALA A 30 2.16 -2.83 -14.64
CA ALA A 30 3.34 -3.01 -13.78
C ALA A 30 2.97 -3.57 -12.41
N ALA A 31 1.82 -3.16 -11.86
CA ALA A 31 1.30 -3.71 -10.61
C ALA A 31 0.86 -5.17 -10.77
N LEU A 32 0.22 -5.53 -11.89
CA LEU A 32 -0.17 -6.91 -12.22
C LEU A 32 1.05 -7.81 -12.42
N THR A 33 2.07 -7.35 -13.14
CA THR A 33 3.32 -8.12 -13.32
C THR A 33 4.05 -8.29 -12.00
N ALA A 34 4.12 -7.26 -11.16
CA ALA A 34 4.69 -7.36 -9.82
C ALA A 34 3.89 -8.31 -8.91
N LEU A 35 2.56 -8.30 -9.01
CA LEU A 35 1.68 -9.23 -8.28
C LEU A 35 1.87 -10.68 -8.72
N ALA A 36 2.03 -10.91 -10.02
CA ALA A 36 2.26 -12.25 -10.58
C ALA A 36 3.67 -12.79 -10.25
N THR A 37 4.69 -11.93 -10.36
CA THR A 37 6.09 -12.29 -10.11
C THR A 37 6.44 -12.28 -8.62
N GLY A 38 5.65 -11.60 -7.79
CA GLY A 38 5.98 -11.34 -6.39
C GLY A 38 7.24 -10.49 -6.21
N LYS A 39 7.68 -9.78 -7.24
CA LYS A 39 8.88 -8.94 -7.21
C LYS A 39 8.47 -7.51 -7.45
N LEU A 40 8.74 -6.65 -6.48
CA LEU A 40 8.58 -5.22 -6.62
C LEU A 40 9.93 -4.52 -6.45
N PRO A 41 10.61 -4.13 -7.54
CA PRO A 41 11.92 -3.48 -7.48
C PRO A 41 11.91 -2.20 -6.65
N ALA A 42 10.80 -1.46 -6.67
CA ALA A 42 10.61 -0.25 -5.87
C ALA A 42 10.65 -0.51 -4.35
N LEU A 43 10.32 -1.72 -3.91
CA LEU A 43 10.42 -2.16 -2.51
C LEU A 43 11.68 -3.00 -2.24
N ALA A 44 12.50 -3.30 -3.25
CA ALA A 44 13.68 -4.12 -3.06
C ALA A 44 14.73 -3.44 -2.16
N SER A 45 14.76 -2.11 -2.14
CA SER A 45 15.62 -1.31 -1.25
C SER A 45 14.94 -0.87 0.05
N CYS A 46 13.61 -1.05 0.18
CA CYS A 46 12.90 -0.73 1.42
C CYS A 46 12.94 -1.89 2.41
N PRO A 47 12.86 -1.61 3.72
CA PRO A 47 12.61 -2.64 4.73
C PRO A 47 11.24 -3.31 4.50
N ASP A 48 11.05 -4.48 5.09
CA ASP A 48 9.77 -5.19 5.02
C ASP A 48 8.69 -4.34 5.73
N PRO A 49 7.58 -3.99 5.06
CA PRO A 49 6.59 -3.11 5.64
C PRO A 49 5.69 -3.86 6.63
N ASP A 50 5.52 -3.32 7.83
CA ASP A 50 4.51 -3.81 8.76
C ASP A 50 3.09 -3.47 8.29
N LEU A 51 2.95 -2.30 7.66
CA LEU A 51 1.67 -1.72 7.28
C LEU A 51 1.79 -0.97 5.94
N VAL A 52 0.87 -1.24 5.02
CA VAL A 52 0.80 -0.64 3.70
C VAL A 52 -0.50 0.15 3.59
N LEU A 53 -0.39 1.47 3.46
CA LEU A 53 -1.51 2.40 3.35
C LEU A 53 -1.76 2.79 1.90
N GLY A 54 -3.03 2.81 1.48
CA GLY A 54 -3.42 3.27 0.15
C GLY A 54 -4.74 4.04 0.17
N ALA A 55 -4.77 5.15 -0.58
CA ALA A 55 -5.98 5.91 -0.86
C ALA A 55 -6.15 6.06 -2.37
N GLY A 56 -6.96 5.19 -2.97
CA GLY A 56 -7.32 5.29 -4.40
C GLY A 56 -7.43 3.93 -5.09
N HIS A 57 -8.33 3.83 -6.07
CA HIS A 57 -8.56 2.58 -6.79
C HIS A 57 -7.32 2.08 -7.55
N ALA A 58 -6.52 3.03 -8.06
CA ALA A 58 -5.25 2.72 -8.72
C ALA A 58 -4.20 2.13 -7.76
N THR A 59 -4.34 2.34 -6.44
CA THR A 59 -3.38 1.86 -5.44
C THR A 59 -3.61 0.39 -5.05
N HIS A 60 -4.80 -0.16 -5.31
CA HIS A 60 -5.16 -1.52 -4.85
C HIS A 60 -4.20 -2.59 -5.38
N LEU A 61 -3.91 -2.58 -6.69
CA LEU A 61 -3.00 -3.54 -7.31
C LEU A 61 -1.56 -3.35 -6.79
N SER A 62 -1.12 -2.09 -6.64
CA SER A 62 0.19 -1.77 -6.08
C SER A 62 0.34 -2.28 -4.64
N MET A 63 -0.69 -2.13 -3.82
CA MET A 63 -0.72 -2.63 -2.45
C MET A 63 -0.70 -4.16 -2.38
N LEU A 64 -1.49 -4.83 -3.22
CA LEU A 64 -1.45 -6.30 -3.33
C LEU A 64 -0.07 -6.79 -3.77
N ALA A 65 0.54 -6.12 -4.75
CA ALA A 65 1.90 -6.45 -5.21
C ALA A 65 2.93 -6.23 -4.10
N ALA A 66 2.82 -5.15 -3.33
CA ALA A 66 3.66 -4.88 -2.17
C ALA A 66 3.54 -5.99 -1.12
N ARG A 67 2.31 -6.38 -0.75
CA ARG A 67 2.04 -7.49 0.17
C ARG A 67 2.58 -8.82 -0.35
N ARG A 68 2.45 -9.07 -1.64
CA ARG A 68 2.99 -10.28 -2.28
C ARG A 68 4.53 -10.32 -2.22
N ALA A 69 5.18 -9.16 -2.39
CA ALA A 69 6.64 -9.06 -2.47
C ALA A 69 7.33 -9.02 -1.11
N ARG A 70 6.74 -8.34 -0.12
CA ARG A 70 7.37 -8.08 1.18
C ARG A 70 6.48 -8.36 2.40
N GLY A 71 5.18 -8.61 2.20
CA GLY A 71 4.22 -8.80 3.29
C GLY A 71 3.60 -7.49 3.80
N GLY A 72 3.21 -7.47 5.07
CA GLY A 72 2.54 -6.33 5.70
C GLY A 72 1.01 -6.38 5.62
N ARG A 73 0.38 -5.60 6.50
CA ARG A 73 -1.08 -5.44 6.57
C ARG A 73 -1.54 -4.36 5.62
N LEU A 74 -2.60 -4.62 4.85
CA LEU A 74 -3.15 -3.64 3.91
C LEU A 74 -4.24 -2.81 4.57
N VAL A 75 -4.04 -1.49 4.61
CA VAL A 75 -5.00 -0.52 5.14
C VAL A 75 -5.42 0.43 4.04
N LEU A 76 -6.72 0.46 3.76
CA LEU A 76 -7.32 1.31 2.74
C LEU A 76 -8.14 2.41 3.39
N MET A 77 -7.98 3.64 2.92
CA MET A 77 -8.70 4.82 3.45
C MET A 77 -9.84 5.27 2.53
N MET A 78 -10.57 4.30 2.00
CA MET A 78 -11.79 4.53 1.23
C MET A 78 -12.48 3.19 0.98
N SER A 79 -13.76 3.24 0.63
CA SER A 79 -14.52 2.04 0.27
C SER A 79 -13.94 1.42 -1.01
N PRO A 80 -13.35 0.20 -0.95
CA PRO A 80 -12.71 -0.38 -2.10
C PRO A 80 -13.77 -0.89 -3.10
N THR A 81 -13.56 -0.69 -4.40
CA THR A 81 -14.31 -1.46 -5.43
C THR A 81 -13.85 -2.92 -5.54
N LEU A 82 -12.72 -3.27 -4.94
CA LEU A 82 -12.23 -4.65 -4.84
C LEU A 82 -12.76 -5.32 -3.55
N PRO A 83 -12.85 -6.65 -3.50
CA PRO A 83 -13.36 -7.37 -2.33
C PRO A 83 -12.60 -6.96 -1.06
N ARG A 84 -13.34 -6.52 -0.03
CA ARG A 84 -12.78 -6.09 1.27
C ARG A 84 -11.91 -7.17 1.93
N ARG A 85 -12.10 -8.46 1.58
CA ARG A 85 -11.29 -9.59 2.05
C ARG A 85 -9.81 -9.50 1.67
N LEU A 86 -9.47 -8.69 0.68
CA LEU A 86 -8.09 -8.47 0.26
C LEU A 86 -7.38 -7.43 1.14
N PHE A 87 -8.12 -6.70 1.96
CA PHE A 87 -7.61 -5.63 2.82
C PHE A 87 -7.86 -5.98 4.29
N ASP A 88 -6.87 -5.74 5.13
CA ASP A 88 -6.96 -6.05 6.56
C ASP A 88 -7.79 -4.99 7.30
N LEU A 89 -7.80 -3.74 6.79
CA LEU A 89 -8.60 -2.65 7.31
C LEU A 89 -9.07 -1.72 6.18
N CYS A 90 -10.35 -1.33 6.19
CA CYS A 90 -10.89 -0.28 5.32
C CYS A 90 -11.55 0.79 6.20
N LEU A 91 -10.98 1.99 6.21
CA LEU A 91 -11.46 3.18 6.92
C LEU A 91 -12.24 4.10 5.98
#